data_AF-A0A0C9R249-F1
#
_entry.id   AF-A0A0C9R249-F1
#
_cell.length_a   1.000
_cell.length_b   1.000
_cell.length_c   1.000
_cell.angle_alpha   90.00
_cell.angle_beta   90.00
_cell.angle_gamma   90.00
#
_symmetry.space_group_name_H-M   'P 1'
#
loop_
_entity.id
_entity.type
_entity.pdbx_description
1 polymer ?
#
loop_
_entity_poly.entity_id
_entity_poly.type
_entity_poly.pdbx_seq_one_letter_code
_entity_poly.pdbx_strand_id
1 'polypeptide(L)'
;MDFVSAMNRAKELIRTLHQIRETADGFFNDIFQTASQMSKDLYDIDLVVPRVTSRQTTSVNPPCTTPESHFRVTIFIPCVDALIQNMTERLLVNEDILSSFQILLPGFAAIDNAAELKNLTIYFEEQISMTALKSEYRL
;
A
#
# COMPACT_ATOMS: atom_id res chain seq x y z
N MET A 1 1.79 19.71 7.02
CA MET A 1 2.45 18.82 6.03
C MET A 1 1.70 19.00 4.74
N ASP A 2 2.39 19.35 3.67
CA ASP A 2 1.79 19.56 2.36
C ASP A 2 1.75 18.26 1.53
N PHE A 3 0.94 18.21 0.46
CA PHE A 3 0.75 16.99 -0.32
C PHE A 3 2.06 16.52 -0.95
N VAL A 4 2.87 17.41 -1.52
CA VAL A 4 4.18 17.07 -2.10
C VAL A 4 5.08 16.41 -1.05
N SER A 5 5.15 16.98 0.15
CA SER A 5 5.89 16.35 1.26
C SER A 5 5.34 14.98 1.67
N ALA A 6 4.00 14.81 1.71
CA ALA A 6 3.37 13.54 2.03
C ALA A 6 3.65 12.47 0.95
N MET A 7 3.63 12.87 -0.32
CA MET A 7 3.95 12.03 -1.46
C MET A 7 5.40 11.56 -1.45
N ASN A 8 6.34 12.45 -1.15
CA ASN A 8 7.75 12.09 -1.01
C ASN A 8 7.95 11.05 0.11
N ARG A 9 7.25 11.21 1.25
CA ARG A 9 7.27 10.20 2.32
C ARG A 9 6.66 8.87 1.89
N ALA A 10 5.60 8.89 1.08
CA ALA A 10 5.01 7.67 0.54
C ALA A 10 6.00 6.93 -0.37
N LYS A 11 6.73 7.65 -1.22
CA LYS A 11 7.80 7.08 -2.06
C LYS A 11 8.92 6.45 -1.23
N GLU A 12 9.37 7.15 -0.19
CA GLU A 12 10.37 6.61 0.74
C GLU A 12 9.87 5.32 1.41
N LEU A 13 8.62 5.32 1.88
CA LEU A 13 8.00 4.15 2.50
C LEU A 13 7.88 2.97 1.54
N ILE A 14 7.43 3.20 0.30
CA ILE A 14 7.37 2.16 -0.74
C ILE A 14 8.77 1.59 -1.01
N ARG A 15 9.80 2.44 -1.10
CA ARG A 15 11.19 2.00 -1.26
C ARG A 15 11.64 1.13 -0.09
N THR A 16 11.33 1.53 1.14
CA THR A 16 11.64 0.73 2.33
C THR A 16 10.90 -0.61 2.33
N LEU A 17 9.63 -0.65 1.91
CA LEU A 17 8.88 -1.89 1.78
C LEU A 17 9.47 -2.82 0.72
N HIS A 18 9.93 -2.29 -0.41
CA HIS A 18 10.67 -3.08 -1.41
C HIS A 18 11.96 -3.67 -0.82
N GLN A 19 12.71 -2.89 -0.06
CA GLN A 19 13.91 -3.38 0.62
C GLN A 19 13.56 -4.51 1.61
N ILE A 20 12.52 -4.32 2.44
CA ILE A 20 12.03 -5.36 3.36
C ILE A 20 11.63 -6.62 2.60
N ARG A 21 11.00 -6.46 1.42
CA ARG A 21 10.58 -7.56 0.56
C ARG A 21 11.75 -8.34 -0.05
N GLU A 22 12.83 -7.65 -0.41
CA GLU A 22 14.08 -8.26 -0.92
C GLU A 22 14.87 -8.96 0.19
N THR A 23 14.92 -8.35 1.39
CA THR A 23 15.60 -8.91 2.57
C THR A 23 14.66 -9.70 3.48
N ALA A 24 13.54 -10.20 2.95
CA ALA A 24 12.47 -10.81 3.73
C ALA A 24 12.95 -11.99 4.57
N ASP A 25 13.95 -12.73 4.07
CA ASP A 25 14.53 -13.88 4.76
C ASP A 25 15.15 -13.51 6.11
N GLY A 26 15.89 -12.40 6.16
CA GLY A 26 16.49 -11.91 7.41
C GLY A 26 15.51 -11.09 8.24
N PHE A 27 14.71 -10.24 7.60
CA PHE A 27 13.78 -9.36 8.31
C PHE A 27 12.65 -10.12 9.02
N PHE A 28 12.17 -11.22 8.41
CA PHE A 28 11.08 -12.00 8.97
C PHE A 28 11.51 -12.84 10.18
N ASN A 29 12.79 -13.16 10.33
CA ASN A 29 13.28 -13.96 11.47
C ASN A 29 12.87 -13.31 12.81
N ASP A 30 13.10 -12.00 12.97
CA ASP A 30 12.82 -11.33 14.24
C ASP A 30 11.31 -11.32 14.58
N ILE A 31 10.49 -11.15 13.54
CA ILE A 31 9.02 -11.25 13.64
C ILE A 31 8.62 -12.66 14.05
N PHE A 32 9.21 -13.68 13.42
CA PHE A 32 8.91 -15.08 13.67
C PHE A 32 9.34 -15.52 15.08
N GLN A 33 10.52 -15.11 15.54
CA GLN A 33 11.01 -15.40 16.88
C GLN A 33 10.10 -14.77 17.94
N THR A 34 9.70 -13.51 17.73
CA THR A 34 8.76 -12.82 18.61
C THR A 34 7.41 -13.54 18.68
N ALA A 35 6.85 -13.90 17.52
CA ALA A 35 5.58 -14.64 17.46
C ALA A 35 5.68 -16.04 18.09
N SER A 36 6.80 -16.73 17.89
CA SER A 36 7.06 -18.05 18.48
C SER A 36 7.14 -17.96 20.00
N GLN A 37 7.88 -16.98 20.52
CA GLN A 37 8.01 -16.75 21.96
C GLN A 37 6.64 -16.41 22.59
N MET A 38 5.87 -15.52 21.96
CA MET A 38 4.51 -15.18 22.42
C MET A 38 3.58 -16.40 22.44
N SER A 39 3.64 -17.27 21.42
CA SER A 39 2.86 -18.51 21.39
C SER A 39 3.23 -19.44 22.54
N LYS A 40 4.52 -19.53 22.85
CA LYS A 40 5.02 -20.38 23.94
C LYS A 40 4.63 -19.83 25.31
N ASP A 41 4.80 -18.54 25.54
CA ASP A 41 4.54 -17.91 26.84
C ASP A 41 3.04 -17.83 27.17
N LEU A 42 2.19 -17.55 26.18
CA LEU A 42 0.76 -17.34 26.41
C LEU A 42 -0.06 -18.64 26.37
N TYR A 43 0.39 -19.63 25.59
CA TYR A 43 -0.43 -20.80 25.28
C TYR A 43 0.32 -22.13 25.41
N ASP A 44 1.63 -22.13 25.71
CA ASP A 44 2.50 -23.32 25.69
C ASP A 44 2.45 -24.11 24.36
N ILE A 45 2.35 -23.38 23.24
CA ILE A 45 2.26 -23.96 21.89
C ILE A 45 3.49 -23.58 21.06
N ASP A 46 4.07 -24.56 20.39
CA ASP A 46 5.12 -24.35 19.39
C ASP A 46 4.49 -24.09 18.00
N LEU A 47 5.01 -23.09 17.28
CA LEU A 47 4.59 -22.83 15.90
C LEU A 47 5.10 -23.95 14.99
N VAL A 48 4.17 -24.65 14.34
CA VAL A 48 4.45 -25.74 13.41
C VAL A 48 3.97 -25.41 12.00
N VAL A 49 4.50 -26.09 10.99
CA VAL A 49 3.98 -25.99 9.62
C VAL A 49 2.52 -26.49 9.62
N PRO A 50 1.55 -25.68 9.16
CA PRO A 50 0.16 -26.11 9.08
C PRO A 50 0.00 -27.37 8.24
N ARG A 51 -1.03 -28.17 8.55
CA ARG A 51 -1.30 -29.41 7.84
C ARG A 51 -1.67 -29.10 6.39
N VAL A 52 -0.81 -29.51 5.46
CA VAL A 52 -1.03 -29.35 4.03
C VAL A 52 -2.00 -30.43 3.54
N THR A 53 -3.18 -30.04 3.07
CA THR A 53 -4.15 -30.96 2.45
C THR A 53 -3.85 -31.11 0.95
N SER A 54 -4.08 -32.30 0.39
CA SER A 54 -3.82 -32.58 -1.04
C SER A 54 -4.67 -31.75 -2.00
N ARG A 55 -5.80 -31.23 -1.52
CA ARG A 55 -6.65 -30.27 -2.23
C ARG A 55 -6.69 -28.97 -1.43
N GLN A 56 -5.84 -28.02 -1.80
CA GLN A 56 -6.04 -26.60 -1.52
C GLN A 56 -6.29 -25.91 -2.85
N THR A 57 -7.44 -25.24 -2.98
CA THR A 57 -7.83 -24.52 -4.21
C THR A 57 -7.47 -23.04 -4.18
N THR A 58 -7.13 -22.51 -3.00
CA THR A 58 -7.00 -21.05 -2.78
C THR A 58 -5.61 -20.64 -2.31
N SER A 59 -4.85 -21.53 -1.66
CA SER A 59 -3.48 -21.26 -1.19
C SER A 59 -2.48 -22.12 -1.94
N VAL A 60 -1.34 -21.52 -2.27
CA VAL A 60 -0.16 -22.24 -2.77
C VAL A 60 0.38 -23.11 -1.63
N ASN A 61 0.81 -24.33 -1.95
CA ASN A 61 1.55 -25.20 -1.05
C ASN A 61 3.04 -25.11 -1.38
N PRO A 62 3.74 -24.05 -0.96
CA PRO A 62 5.18 -23.96 -1.19
C PRO A 62 5.88 -25.12 -0.46
N PRO A 63 6.93 -25.72 -1.06
CA PRO A 63 7.72 -26.76 -0.41
C PRO A 63 8.59 -26.12 0.69
N CYS A 64 7.96 -25.74 1.80
CA CYS A 64 8.61 -25.15 2.96
C CYS A 64 8.92 -26.26 3.97
N THR A 65 10.17 -26.30 4.44
CA THR A 65 10.65 -27.31 5.39
C THR A 65 10.58 -26.84 6.84
N THR A 66 10.41 -25.53 7.06
CA THR A 66 10.34 -24.93 8.40
C THR A 66 9.05 -24.10 8.58
N PRO A 67 8.51 -23.97 9.80
CA PRO A 67 7.37 -23.10 10.07
C PRO A 67 7.65 -21.65 9.67
N GLU A 68 8.85 -21.16 9.94
CA GLU A 68 9.29 -19.81 9.54
C GLU A 68 9.20 -19.60 8.03
N SER A 69 9.82 -20.50 7.24
CA SER A 69 9.78 -20.39 5.78
C SER A 69 8.36 -20.48 5.23
N HIS A 70 7.50 -21.31 5.85
CA HIS A 70 6.10 -21.41 5.50
C HIS A 70 5.38 -20.06 5.69
N PHE A 71 5.37 -19.51 6.91
CA PHE A 71 4.66 -18.26 7.21
C PHE A 71 5.25 -17.06 6.48
N ARG A 72 6.57 -17.07 6.21
CA ARG A 72 7.21 -16.04 5.40
C ARG A 72 6.62 -15.99 3.99
N VAL A 73 6.51 -17.15 3.34
CA VAL A 73 6.05 -17.26 1.94
C VAL A 73 4.53 -17.13 1.83
N THR A 74 3.77 -17.69 2.77
CA THR A 74 2.31 -17.73 2.67
C THR A 74 1.61 -16.51 3.27
N ILE A 75 2.26 -15.78 4.19
CA ILE A 75 1.66 -14.63 4.88
C ILE A 75 2.48 -13.36 4.69
N PHE A 76 3.75 -13.37 5.11
CA PHE A 76 4.54 -12.13 5.20
C PHE A 76 4.80 -11.51 3.82
N ILE A 77 5.33 -12.29 2.87
CA ILE A 77 5.61 -11.83 1.51
C ILE A 77 4.32 -11.30 0.83
N PRO A 78 3.21 -12.06 0.80
CA PRO A 78 1.96 -11.57 0.23
C PRO A 78 1.43 -10.29 0.90
N CYS A 79 1.59 -10.16 2.22
CA CYS A 79 1.21 -8.96 2.95
C CYS A 79 2.04 -7.73 2.51
N VAL A 80 3.37 -7.89 2.43
CA VAL A 80 4.26 -6.80 1.98
C VAL A 80 3.98 -6.43 0.52
N ASP A 81 3.77 -7.42 -0.35
CA ASP A 81 3.41 -7.19 -1.76
C ASP A 81 2.07 -6.44 -1.87
N ALA A 82 1.07 -6.81 -1.08
CA ALA A 82 -0.21 -6.09 -1.04
C ALA A 82 -0.07 -4.65 -0.52
N LEU A 83 0.79 -4.42 0.49
CA LEU A 83 1.06 -3.07 1.01
C LEU A 83 1.73 -2.20 -0.05
N ILE A 84 2.75 -2.72 -0.73
CA ILE A 84 3.43 -2.04 -1.85
C ILE A 84 2.41 -1.67 -2.93
N GLN A 85 1.57 -2.62 -3.34
CA GLN A 85 0.57 -2.41 -4.37
C GLN A 85 -0.42 -1.31 -3.97
N ASN A 86 -1.00 -1.41 -2.77
CA ASN A 86 -2.00 -0.44 -2.29
C ASN A 86 -1.41 0.97 -2.16
N MET A 87 -0.18 1.10 -1.64
CA MET A 87 0.47 2.39 -1.50
C MET A 87 0.79 3.00 -2.88
N THR A 88 1.26 2.18 -3.82
CA THR A 88 1.55 2.62 -5.18
C THR A 88 0.29 3.07 -5.91
N GLU A 89 -0.77 2.25 -5.91
CA GLU A 89 -2.03 2.56 -6.59
C GLU A 89 -2.72 3.80 -6.03
N ARG A 90 -2.75 3.95 -4.71
CA ARG A 90 -3.51 5.03 -4.07
C ARG A 90 -2.77 6.35 -4.06
N LEU A 91 -1.44 6.32 -3.94
CA LEU A 91 -0.65 7.52 -3.68
C LEU A 91 0.20 7.93 -4.88
N LEU A 92 0.71 7.00 -5.69
CA LEU A 92 1.61 7.34 -6.80
C LEU A 92 0.91 7.45 -8.15
N VAL A 93 -0.13 6.66 -8.41
CA VAL A 93 -0.88 6.74 -9.69
C VAL A 93 -1.48 8.12 -9.92
N ASN A 94 -1.86 8.83 -8.86
CA ASN A 94 -2.47 10.16 -8.93
C ASN A 94 -1.51 11.28 -8.51
N GLU A 95 -0.19 11.06 -8.59
CA GLU A 95 0.81 12.01 -8.10
C GLU A 95 0.64 13.42 -8.67
N ASP A 96 0.53 13.50 -10.00
CA ASP A 96 0.44 14.78 -10.70
C ASP A 96 -0.86 15.52 -10.34
N ILE A 97 -1.95 14.77 -10.12
CA ILE A 97 -3.26 15.32 -9.74
C ILE A 97 -3.21 15.82 -8.30
N LEU A 98 -2.76 14.98 -7.36
CA LEU A 98 -2.70 15.30 -5.93
C LEU A 98 -1.75 16.48 -5.63
N SER A 99 -0.62 16.55 -6.34
CA SER A 99 0.28 17.70 -6.27
C SER A 99 -0.39 18.98 -6.76
N SER A 100 -1.19 18.90 -7.84
CA SER A 100 -1.96 20.04 -8.36
C SER A 100 -3.08 20.47 -7.40
N PHE A 101 -3.71 19.53 -6.68
CA PHE A 101 -4.74 19.83 -5.66
C PHE A 101 -4.21 20.70 -4.51
N GLN A 102 -2.91 20.64 -4.22
CA GLN A 102 -2.30 21.43 -3.16
C GLN A 102 -2.52 22.93 -3.35
N ILE A 103 -2.55 23.40 -4.60
CA ILE A 103 -2.70 24.80 -4.98
C ILE A 103 -4.07 25.35 -4.59
N LEU A 104 -5.10 24.49 -4.50
CA LEU A 104 -6.43 24.87 -4.05
C LEU A 104 -6.51 25.14 -2.54
N LEU A 105 -5.49 24.73 -1.77
CA LEU A 105 -5.49 24.89 -0.32
C LEU A 105 -5.02 26.29 0.08
N PRO A 106 -5.64 26.91 1.11
CA PRO A 106 -5.18 28.18 1.65
C PRO A 106 -3.71 28.12 2.06
N GLY A 107 -2.90 29.09 1.62
CA GLY A 107 -1.46 29.16 1.91
C GLY A 107 -0.54 28.52 0.86
N PHE A 108 -1.10 27.80 -0.11
CA PHE A 108 -0.36 27.26 -1.27
C PHE A 108 -0.76 27.92 -2.60
N ALA A 109 -1.87 28.65 -2.62
CA ALA A 109 -2.29 29.46 -3.75
C ALA A 109 -1.30 30.62 -4.00
N ALA A 110 -0.27 30.37 -4.80
CA ALA A 110 0.47 31.45 -5.46
C ALA A 110 -0.32 31.86 -6.70
N ILE A 111 -0.58 33.16 -6.83
CA ILE A 111 -1.54 33.73 -7.81
C ILE A 111 -1.12 33.48 -9.28
N ASP A 112 0.12 33.02 -9.54
CA ASP A 112 0.74 33.13 -10.88
C ASP A 112 1.14 31.81 -11.56
N ASN A 113 0.84 30.61 -11.03
CA ASN A 113 1.19 29.33 -11.67
C ASN A 113 -0.01 28.62 -12.34
N ALA A 114 -0.72 29.32 -13.23
CA ALA A 114 -1.85 28.77 -13.99
C ALA A 114 -1.51 27.48 -14.78
N ALA A 115 -0.24 27.24 -15.11
CA ALA A 115 0.21 26.02 -15.77
C ALA A 115 0.03 24.76 -14.90
N GLU A 116 0.11 24.89 -13.57
CA GLU A 116 -0.03 23.76 -12.64
C GLU A 116 -1.50 23.33 -12.47
N LEU A 117 -2.46 24.19 -12.84
CA LEU A 117 -3.88 23.83 -12.84
C LEU A 117 -4.28 22.95 -14.03
N LYS A 118 -3.43 22.84 -15.07
CA LYS A 118 -3.77 22.12 -16.30
C LYS A 118 -4.19 20.66 -16.05
N ASN A 119 -3.45 19.95 -15.21
CA ASN A 119 -3.73 18.55 -14.89
C ASN A 119 -5.03 18.43 -14.09
N LEU A 120 -5.29 19.41 -13.22
CA LEU A 120 -6.52 19.48 -12.43
C LEU A 120 -7.74 19.74 -13.32
N THR A 121 -7.61 20.66 -14.29
CA THR A 121 -8.67 20.96 -15.27
C THR A 121 -9.02 19.73 -16.09
N ILE A 122 -8.03 19.03 -16.65
CA ILE A 122 -8.25 17.79 -17.41
C ILE A 122 -8.95 16.73 -16.55
N TYR A 123 -8.47 16.53 -15.31
CA TYR A 123 -9.08 15.58 -14.39
C TYR A 123 -10.54 15.88 -14.08
N PHE A 124 -10.89 17.14 -13.79
CA PHE A 124 -12.28 17.51 -13.51
C PHE A 124 -13.17 17.48 -14.76
N GLU A 125 -12.65 17.85 -15.93
CA GLU A 125 -13.38 17.77 -17.20
C GLU A 125 -13.81 16.33 -17.51
N GLU A 126 -12.95 15.34 -17.25
CA GLU A 126 -13.28 13.92 -17.41
C GLU A 126 -14.34 13.41 -16.42
N GLN A 127 -14.41 14.02 -15.23
CA GLN A 127 -15.33 13.60 -14.14
C GLN A 127 -16.65 14.37 -14.14
N ILE A 128 -16.75 15.49 -14.86
CA ILE A 128 -18.00 16.23 -15.04
C ILE A 128 -18.95 15.42 -15.91
N SER A 129 -19.85 14.69 -15.25
CA SER A 129 -21.00 14.10 -15.91
C SER A 129 -21.96 15.20 -16.36
N MET A 130 -22.22 15.27 -17.66
CA MET A 130 -23.26 16.16 -18.22
C MET A 130 -24.63 15.96 -17.55
N THR A 131 -24.87 14.77 -16.98
CA THR A 131 -26.08 14.47 -16.22
C THR A 131 -26.09 15.18 -14.86
N ALA A 132 -24.97 15.21 -14.15
CA ALA A 132 -24.82 15.92 -12.87
C ALA A 132 -24.90 17.44 -13.06
N LEU A 133 -24.27 17.97 -14.11
CA LEU A 133 -24.33 19.40 -14.44
C LEU A 133 -25.76 19.86 -14.74
N LYS A 134 -26.53 19.04 -15.48
CA LYS A 134 -27.94 19.31 -15.79
C LYS A 134 -28.86 19.24 -14.56
N SER A 135 -28.53 18.44 -13.54
CA SER A 135 -29.30 18.41 -12.30
C SER A 135 -29.06 19.64 -11.42
N GLU A 136 -27.85 20.20 -11.40
CA GLU A 136 -27.59 21.45 -10.66
C GLU A 136 -28.23 22.67 -11.33
N TYR A 137 -28.30 22.70 -12.66
CA TYR A 137 -28.94 23.79 -13.42
C TYR A 137 -30.47 23.84 -13.29
N ARG A 138 -31.09 22.83 -12.65
CA ARG A 138 -32.54 22.78 -12.42
C ARG A 138 -33.00 23.43 -11.11
N LEU A 139 -32.11 24.17 -10.42
CA LEU A 139 -32.46 25.08 -9.33
C LEU A 139 -32.86 26.46 -9.88
#